data_AF-A0A7K4CY51-F1
#
_entry.id   AF-A0A7K4CY51-F1
#
_cell.length_a   1.000
_cell.length_b   1.000
_cell.length_c   1.000
_cell.angle_alpha   90.00
_cell.angle_beta   90.00
_cell.angle_gamma   90.00
#
_symmetry.space_group_name_H-M   'P 1'
#
loop_
_entity.id
_entity.type
_entity.pdbx_description
1 polymer ?
#
loop_
_entity_poly.entity_id
_entity_poly.type
_entity_poly.pdbx_seq_one_letter_code
_entity_poly.pdbx_strand_id
1 'polypeptide(L)'
;MTIATPSPRDHSPASCPVQALRHQSRCDICGRAFTVQVSRAELAAATRYPFTHLILHGNPIHCLVVYVDKQGAVRGAESSKSIQIDRTSATFQELVRWWAMTAEEGEA
;
A
#
# COMPACT_ATOMS: atom_id res chain seq x y z
N MET A 1 -7.76 -32.64 27.08
CA MET A 1 -6.73 -32.16 26.13
C MET A 1 -7.38 -31.06 25.31
N THR A 2 -7.08 -29.79 25.58
CA THR A 2 -7.73 -28.66 24.92
C THR A 2 -6.70 -28.02 23.99
N ILE A 3 -6.96 -28.09 22.69
CA ILE A 3 -6.11 -27.49 21.65
C ILE A 3 -6.37 -25.98 21.68
N ALA A 4 -5.38 -25.20 22.07
CA ALA A 4 -5.44 -23.75 22.00
C ALA A 4 -5.41 -23.31 20.53
N THR A 5 -6.49 -22.70 20.06
CA THR A 5 -6.53 -21.99 18.77
C THR A 5 -5.66 -20.73 18.86
N PRO A 6 -4.79 -20.45 17.88
CA PRO A 6 -3.99 -19.23 17.88
C PRO A 6 -4.89 -18.00 17.73
N SER A 7 -4.71 -17.04 18.64
CA SER A 7 -5.34 -15.71 18.63
C SER A 7 -4.97 -14.94 17.36
N PRO A 8 -5.90 -14.19 16.73
CA PRO A 8 -5.56 -13.26 15.65
C PRO A 8 -4.64 -12.21 16.24
N ARG A 9 -3.37 -12.22 15.83
CA ARG A 9 -2.36 -11.29 16.35
C ARG A 9 -2.76 -9.87 16.01
N ASP A 10 -2.71 -9.02 17.04
CA ASP A 10 -2.72 -7.57 16.97
C ASP A 10 -1.98 -7.06 15.74
N HIS A 11 -2.72 -6.47 14.80
CA HIS A 11 -2.17 -5.54 13.82
C HIS A 11 -2.42 -4.13 14.33
N SER A 12 -1.72 -3.77 15.40
CA SER A 12 -1.60 -2.37 15.79
C SER A 12 -0.80 -1.65 14.69
N PRO A 13 -1.34 -0.63 13.99
CA PRO A 13 -0.67 0.04 12.87
C PRO A 13 0.60 0.80 13.29
N ALA A 14 0.85 0.94 14.60
CA ALA A 14 1.87 1.82 15.17
C ALA A 14 3.27 1.22 15.32
N SER A 15 3.55 -0.03 14.89
CA SER A 15 4.84 -0.68 15.19
C SER A 15 5.58 -1.32 14.02
N CYS A 16 5.03 -1.27 12.80
CA CYS A 16 5.79 -1.71 11.63
C CYS A 16 6.87 -0.66 11.32
N PRO A 17 8.17 -0.99 11.37
CA PRO A 17 9.21 -0.04 10.98
C PRO A 17 9.12 0.16 9.47
N VAL A 18 8.27 1.12 9.06
CA VAL A 18 8.22 1.63 7.69
C VAL A 18 9.53 2.38 7.49
N GLN A 19 10.58 1.67 7.07
CA GLN A 19 11.75 2.36 6.56
C GLN A 19 11.33 2.98 5.23
N ALA A 20 10.86 4.22 5.31
CA ALA A 20 10.43 5.02 4.17
C ALA A 20 11.62 5.21 3.23
N LEU A 21 11.64 4.48 2.13
CA LEU A 21 12.57 4.71 1.03
C LEU A 21 12.08 5.95 0.30
N ARG A 22 12.67 7.10 0.64
CA ARG A 22 12.23 8.40 0.13
C ARG A 22 12.64 8.57 -1.32
N HIS A 23 11.80 8.08 -2.22
CA HIS A 23 11.84 8.45 -3.62
C HIS A 23 10.61 9.30 -3.94
N GLN A 24 10.83 10.40 -4.66
CA GLN A 24 9.74 11.23 -5.15
C GLN A 24 9.30 10.71 -6.52
N SER A 25 8.05 10.28 -6.60
CA SER A 25 7.41 9.92 -7.86
C SER A 25 6.27 10.89 -8.14
N ARG A 26 6.18 11.34 -9.39
CA ARG A 26 5.15 12.29 -9.81
C ARG A 26 4.06 11.54 -10.54
N CYS A 27 2.81 11.86 -10.25
CA CYS A 27 1.69 11.38 -11.04
C CYS A 27 1.53 12.24 -12.29
N ASP A 28 1.49 11.62 -13.47
CA ASP A 28 1.33 12.32 -14.75
C ASP A 28 -0.11 12.78 -15.00
N ILE A 29 -1.07 12.30 -14.21
CA ILE A 29 -2.49 12.65 -14.34
C ILE A 29 -2.82 13.98 -13.65
N CYS A 30 -2.35 14.17 -12.41
CA CYS A 30 -2.64 15.38 -11.62
C CYS A 30 -1.40 16.21 -11.28
N GLY A 31 -0.20 15.75 -11.63
CA GLY A 31 1.06 16.45 -11.39
C GLY A 31 1.53 16.43 -9.93
N ARG A 32 0.80 15.82 -8.99
CA ARG A 32 1.17 15.73 -7.57
C ARG A 32 2.39 14.81 -7.40
N ALA A 33 3.31 15.21 -6.52
CA ALA A 33 4.45 14.41 -6.12
C ALA A 33 4.11 13.57 -4.88
N PHE A 34 4.59 12.33 -4.85
CA PHE A 34 4.38 11.37 -3.79
C PHE A 34 5.72 10.91 -3.25
N THR A 35 5.80 10.80 -1.93
CA THR A 35 6.89 10.06 -1.28
C THR A 35 6.48 8.61 -1.20
N VAL A 36 7.20 7.72 -1.90
CA VAL A 36 6.90 6.29 -1.88
C VAL A 36 7.26 5.72 -0.50
N GLN A 37 6.36 4.96 0.10
CA GLN A 37 6.58 4.29 1.39
C GLN A 37 6.14 2.83 1.26
N VAL A 38 7.10 1.90 1.35
CA VAL A 38 6.84 0.46 1.30
C VAL A 38 7.30 -0.16 2.62
N SER A 39 6.50 -1.07 3.17
CA SER A 39 6.88 -1.80 4.38
C SER A 39 8.06 -2.73 4.11
N ARG A 40 9.04 -2.77 5.02
CA ARG A 40 10.13 -3.76 4.96
C ARG A 40 9.62 -5.19 4.98
N ALA A 41 8.53 -5.45 5.73
CA ALA A 41 7.95 -6.78 5.82
C ALA A 41 7.34 -7.22 4.48
N GLU A 42 6.63 -6.31 3.79
CA GLU A 42 6.08 -6.57 2.46
C GLU A 42 7.19 -6.80 1.44
N LEU A 43 8.25 -5.99 1.48
CA LEU A 43 9.40 -6.16 0.61
C LEU A 43 10.09 -7.51 0.87
N ALA A 44 10.36 -7.86 2.12
CA ALA A 44 10.98 -9.14 2.48
C ALA A 44 10.12 -10.36 2.09
N ALA A 45 8.78 -10.21 2.12
CA ALA A 45 7.83 -11.26 1.72
C ALA A 45 7.60 -11.32 0.20
N ALA A 46 8.08 -10.34 -0.58
CA ALA A 46 7.89 -10.32 -2.03
C ALA A 46 8.59 -11.51 -2.71
N THR A 47 7.83 -12.26 -3.50
CA THR A 47 8.33 -13.45 -4.22
C THR A 47 8.96 -13.10 -5.57
N ARG A 48 8.78 -11.88 -6.06
CA ARG A 48 9.27 -11.39 -7.35
C ARG A 48 9.65 -9.93 -7.28
N TYR A 49 10.61 -9.55 -8.13
CA TYR A 49 11.08 -8.18 -8.28
C TYR A 49 11.13 -7.75 -9.77
N PRO A 50 10.87 -6.47 -10.08
CA PRO A 50 10.46 -5.42 -9.14
C PRO A 50 9.08 -5.70 -8.51
N PHE A 51 8.96 -5.43 -7.21
CA PHE A 51 7.72 -5.49 -6.45
C PHE A 51 6.87 -4.27 -6.81
N THR A 52 5.57 -4.49 -7.03
CA THR A 52 4.65 -3.43 -7.41
C THR A 52 3.94 -2.88 -6.18
N HIS A 53 4.04 -1.57 -5.98
CA HIS A 53 3.30 -0.84 -4.95
C HIS A 53 2.34 0.14 -5.61
N LEU A 54 1.11 0.22 -5.10
CA LEU A 54 0.03 1.01 -5.68
C LEU A 54 -0.35 2.15 -4.73
N ILE A 55 -0.39 3.37 -5.25
CA ILE A 55 -0.89 4.54 -4.53
C ILE A 55 -2.17 4.99 -5.21
N LEU A 56 -3.32 4.82 -4.56
CA LEU A 56 -4.61 5.32 -5.03
C LEU A 56 -4.82 6.74 -4.50
N HIS A 57 -5.13 7.70 -5.39
CA HIS A 57 -5.27 9.11 -5.02
C HIS A 57 -6.11 9.93 -6.01
N GLY A 58 -6.35 11.19 -5.65
CA GLY A 58 -6.97 12.19 -6.52
C GLY A 58 -8.49 12.10 -6.62
N ASN A 59 -9.08 13.08 -7.31
CA ASN A 59 -10.51 13.15 -7.63
C ASN A 59 -10.66 13.69 -9.07
N PRO A 60 -11.11 12.87 -10.05
CA PRO A 60 -11.50 11.47 -9.94
C PRO A 60 -10.33 10.55 -9.56
N ILE A 61 -10.65 9.41 -8.92
CA ILE A 61 -9.66 8.45 -8.41
C ILE A 61 -8.79 7.92 -9.56
N HIS A 62 -7.48 7.94 -9.35
CA HIS A 62 -6.47 7.36 -10.23
C HIS A 62 -5.32 6.76 -9.41
N CYS A 63 -4.42 6.04 -10.06
CA CYS A 63 -3.34 5.31 -9.40
C CYS A 63 -1.97 5.72 -9.93
N LEU A 64 -1.01 5.82 -9.00
CA LEU A 64 0.42 5.78 -9.30
C LEU A 64 0.95 4.40 -8.91
N VAL A 65 1.42 3.65 -9.91
CA VAL A 65 2.07 2.36 -9.77
C VAL A 65 3.57 2.61 -9.68
N VAL A 66 4.22 2.08 -8.65
CA VAL A 66 5.68 2.19 -8.50
C VAL A 66 6.33 0.83 -8.39
N TYR A 67 7.47 0.68 -9.06
CA TYR A 67 8.22 -0.56 -9.17
C TYR A 67 9.43 -0.48 -8.26
N VAL A 68 9.50 -1.33 -7.24
CA VAL A 68 10.53 -1.28 -6.20
C VAL A 68 11.39 -2.54 -6.26
N ASP A 69 12.71 -2.41 -6.23
CA ASP A 69 13.60 -3.57 -6.21
C ASP A 69 13.78 -4.15 -4.79
N LYS A 70 14.58 -5.22 -4.67
CA LYS A 70 14.87 -5.88 -3.40
C LYS A 70 15.66 -5.03 -2.40
N GLN A 71 16.32 -3.97 -2.86
CA GLN A 71 17.01 -3.00 -2.03
C GLN A 71 16.10 -1.85 -1.58
N GLY A 72 14.86 -1.82 -2.09
CA GLY A 72 13.93 -0.74 -1.82
C GLY A 72 14.05 0.46 -2.75
N ALA A 73 14.87 0.38 -3.80
CA ALA A 73 15.00 1.45 -4.76
C ALA A 73 13.84 1.41 -5.77
N VAL A 74 13.24 2.58 -6.04
CA VAL A 74 12.27 2.72 -7.14
C VAL A 74 13.00 2.61 -8.47
N ARG A 75 12.54 1.68 -9.31
CA ARG A 75 13.06 1.39 -10.65
C ARG A 75 12.22 1.99 -11.76
N GLY A 76 10.98 2.38 -11.45
CA GLY A 76 10.08 3.05 -12.38
C GLY A 76 8.75 3.40 -11.71
N ALA A 77 7.98 4.24 -12.39
CA ALA A 77 6.63 4.59 -12.00
C ALA A 77 5.76 4.81 -13.23
N GLU A 78 4.47 4.52 -13.12
CA GLU A 78 3.48 4.79 -14.16
C GLU A 78 2.15 5.22 -13.55
N SER A 79 1.40 6.05 -14.27
CA SER A 79 0.08 6.53 -13.82
C SER A 79 -1.04 5.84 -14.61
N SER A 80 -2.11 5.42 -13.93
CA SER A 80 -3.30 4.85 -14.56
C SER A 80 -4.58 5.57 -14.12
N LYS A 81 -5.41 5.94 -15.11
CA LYS A 81 -6.78 6.43 -14.90
C LYS A 81 -7.81 5.30 -14.81
N SER A 82 -7.47 4.10 -15.27
CA SER A 82 -8.37 2.95 -15.32
C SER A 82 -8.07 2.03 -14.15
N ILE A 83 -9.00 1.94 -13.21
CA ILE A 83 -8.89 1.10 -12.01
C ILE A 83 -10.12 0.21 -11.93
N GLN A 84 -9.89 -1.10 -11.81
CA GLN A 84 -10.94 -2.07 -11.53
C GLN A 84 -10.61 -2.76 -10.20
N ILE A 85 -11.59 -2.77 -9.30
CA ILE A 85 -11.51 -3.47 -8.02
C ILE A 85 -12.60 -4.53 -8.03
N ASP A 86 -12.23 -5.80 -7.89
CA ASP A 86 -13.19 -6.90 -7.81
C ASP A 86 -13.93 -6.88 -6.47
N ARG A 87 -15.22 -6.55 -6.53
CA ARG A 87 -16.11 -6.42 -5.37
C ARG A 87 -16.59 -7.75 -4.81
N THR A 88 -16.43 -8.84 -5.54
CA THR A 88 -16.86 -10.18 -5.12
C THR A 88 -15.82 -10.89 -4.26
N SER A 89 -14.60 -10.38 -4.28
CA SER A 89 -13.48 -10.93 -3.52
C SER A 89 -13.45 -10.40 -2.07
N ALA A 90 -12.82 -11.15 -1.18
CA ALA A 90 -12.51 -10.69 0.18
C ALA A 90 -11.67 -9.39 0.18
N THR A 91 -10.94 -9.12 -0.90
CA THR A 91 -10.11 -7.92 -1.08
C THR A 91 -10.92 -6.63 -0.99
N PHE A 92 -12.15 -6.58 -1.50
CA PHE A 92 -12.98 -5.37 -1.39
C PHE A 92 -13.36 -5.07 0.06
N GLN A 93 -13.70 -6.11 0.83
CA GLN A 93 -14.03 -5.95 2.26
C GLN A 93 -12.82 -5.47 3.06
N GLU A 94 -11.63 -6.02 2.80
CA GLU A 94 -10.39 -5.58 3.44
C GLU A 94 -10.00 -4.14 3.06
N LEU A 95 -10.20 -3.74 1.79
CA LEU A 95 -9.97 -2.36 1.35
C LEU A 95 -10.88 -1.36 2.07
N VAL A 96 -12.18 -1.69 2.18
CA VAL A 96 -13.14 -0.84 2.90
C VAL A 96 -12.82 -0.76 4.40
N ARG A 97 -12.46 -1.89 5.02
CA ARG A 97 -12.01 -1.93 6.42
C ARG A 97 -10.80 -1.06 6.66
N TRP A 98 -9.79 -1.14 5.79
CA TRP A 98 -8.59 -0.31 5.88
C TRP A 98 -8.94 1.19 5.86
N TRP A 99 -9.78 1.63 4.92
CA TRP A 99 -10.22 3.03 4.85
C TRP A 99 -11.00 3.50 6.07
N ALA A 100 -11.85 2.64 6.64
CA ALA A 100 -12.60 2.98 7.84
C ALA A 100 -11.68 3.21 9.06
N MET A 101 -10.55 2.51 9.14
CA MET A 101 -9.59 2.65 10.25
C MET A 101 -8.69 3.89 10.13
N THR A 102 -8.37 4.36 8.91
CA THR A 102 -7.44 5.50 8.71
C THR A 102 -8.14 6.88 8.71
N ALA A 103 -9.47 6.93 8.66
CA ALA A 103 -10.22 8.19 8.69
C ALA A 103 -10.14 8.92 10.05
N GLU A 104 -9.83 8.20 11.13
CA GLU A 104 -9.79 8.75 12.50
C GLU A 104 -8.44 9.42 12.86
N GLU A 105 -7.41 9.30 12.02
CA GLU A 105 -6.06 9.83 12.30
C GLU A 105 -5.78 11.21 11.65
N GLY A 106 -6.78 11.81 11.00
CA GLY A 106 -6.63 13.04 10.18
C GLY A 106 -7.27 14.33 10.73
N GLU A 107 -7.91 14.30 11.90
CA GLU A 107 -8.43 15.50 12.58
C GLU A 107 -7.66 15.77 13.88
N ALA A 108 -6.53 16.48 13.76
CA ALA A 108 -5.83 17.14 14.86
C ALA A 108 -5.13 18.40 14.37
#